data_AF-A0A7C0XL98-F1
#
_entry.id   AF-A0A7C0XL98-F1
#
_cell.length_a   1.000
_cell.length_b   1.000
_cell.length_c   1.000
_cell.angle_alpha   90.00
_cell.angle_beta   90.00
_cell.angle_gamma   90.00
#
_symmetry.space_group_name_H-M   'P 1'
#
loop_
_entity.id
_entity.type
_entity.pdbx_description
1 polymer ?
#
loop_
_entity_poly.entity_id
_entity_poly.type
_entity_poly.pdbx_seq_one_letter_code
_entity_poly.pdbx_strand_id
1 'polypeptide(L)'
;MAFDRIEAAGLILTVLAVMVSCFLTAYNDFPAFQYASHSNPYMVRLTQPIGQEVSKFMWENRGLDLIAQALVLLGAAVGCLVMLRSEREGERLE
;
A
#
# COMPACT_ATOMS: atom_id res chain seq x y z
N MET A 1 -21.78 -11.20 -22.63
CA MET A 1 -21.02 -11.40 -21.37
C MET A 1 -21.85 -10.83 -20.24
N ALA A 2 -22.31 -11.67 -19.31
CA ALA A 2 -22.99 -11.17 -18.11
C ALA A 2 -21.94 -10.44 -17.26
N PHE A 3 -22.20 -9.19 -16.91
CA PHE A 3 -21.30 -8.40 -16.07
C PHE A 3 -21.19 -9.07 -14.70
N ASP A 4 -20.00 -9.59 -14.36
CA ASP A 4 -19.79 -10.22 -13.06
C ASP A 4 -19.79 -9.13 -11.98
N ARG A 5 -20.76 -9.23 -11.07
CA ARG A 5 -20.93 -8.26 -9.97
C ARG A 5 -19.68 -8.19 -9.08
N ILE A 6 -18.92 -9.29 -8.99
CA ILE A 6 -17.69 -9.36 -8.21
C ILE A 6 -16.57 -8.58 -8.91
N GLU A 7 -16.44 -8.75 -10.23
CA GLU A 7 -15.46 -8.02 -11.04
C GLU A 7 -15.75 -6.52 -11.00
N ALA A 8 -17.02 -6.14 -11.12
CA ALA A 8 -17.48 -4.76 -10.98
C ALA A 8 -17.12 -4.16 -9.62
N ALA A 9 -17.38 -4.88 -8.53
CA ALA A 9 -17.07 -4.43 -7.18
C ALA A 9 -15.56 -4.27 -6.97
N GLY A 10 -14.76 -5.20 -7.49
CA GLY A 10 -13.30 -5.12 -7.46
C GLY A 10 -12.78 -3.92 -8.22
N LEU A 11 -13.30 -3.64 -9.41
CA LEU A 11 -12.94 -2.46 -10.20
C LEU A 11 -13.27 -1.17 -9.44
N ILE A 12 -14.49 -1.05 -8.92
CA ILE A 12 -14.95 0.13 -8.17
C ILE A 12 -14.07 0.37 -6.94
N LEU A 13 -13.78 -0.68 -6.16
CA LEU A 13 -12.93 -0.59 -4.97
C LEU A 13 -11.52 -0.13 -5.34
N THR A 14 -10.96 -0.66 -6.43
CA THR A 14 -9.62 -0.31 -6.90
C THR A 14 -9.56 1.16 -7.34
N VAL A 15 -10.54 1.61 -8.12
CA VAL A 15 -10.64 3.02 -8.55
C VAL A 15 -10.77 3.95 -7.34
N LEU A 16 -11.62 3.60 -6.37
CA LEU A 16 -11.76 4.37 -5.12
C LEU A 16 -10.44 4.43 -4.34
N ALA A 17 -9.74 3.31 -4.18
CA ALA A 17 -8.46 3.27 -3.48
C ALA A 17 -7.40 4.17 -4.15
N VAL A 18 -7.32 4.15 -5.48
CA VAL A 18 -6.42 5.02 -6.24
C VAL A 18 -6.80 6.49 -6.09
N MET A 19 -8.09 6.84 -6.19
CA MET A 19 -8.56 8.21 -6.00
C MET A 19 -8.28 8.75 -4.60
N VAL A 20 -8.57 7.95 -3.56
CA VAL A 20 -8.26 8.31 -2.17
C VAL A 20 -6.75 8.51 -1.99
N SER A 21 -5.93 7.65 -2.57
CA SER A 21 -4.47 7.78 -2.51
C SER A 21 -3.99 9.08 -3.16
N CYS A 22 -4.46 9.37 -4.39
CA CYS A 22 -4.13 10.60 -5.09
C CYS A 22 -4.57 11.84 -4.31
N PHE A 23 -5.79 11.81 -3.74
CA PHE A 23 -6.30 12.89 -2.90
C PHE A 23 -5.43 13.10 -1.66
N LEU A 24 -5.09 12.03 -0.94
CA LEU A 24 -4.24 12.12 0.24
C LEU A 24 -2.86 12.67 -0.10
N THR A 25 -2.24 12.26 -1.21
CA THR A 25 -0.95 12.80 -1.66
C THR A 25 -1.03 14.25 -2.12
N ALA A 26 -2.15 14.69 -2.69
CA ALA A 26 -2.33 16.07 -3.14
C ALA A 26 -2.56 17.06 -1.99
N TYR A 27 -3.18 16.61 -0.90
CA TYR A 27 -3.56 17.47 0.23
C TYR A 27 -2.67 17.33 1.46
N ASN A 28 -1.79 16.33 1.51
CA ASN A 28 -0.81 16.19 2.58
C ASN A 28 0.58 16.41 1.99
N ASP A 29 1.36 17.29 2.62
CA ASP A 29 2.78 17.41 2.30
C ASP A 29 3.48 16.09 2.57
N PHE A 30 4.37 15.69 1.66
CA PHE A 30 5.16 14.48 1.81
C PHE A 30 6.49 14.81 2.51
N PRO A 31 6.69 14.44 3.79
CA PRO A 31 7.83 14.87 4.58
C PRO A 31 9.08 14.01 4.27
N ALA A 32 9.53 14.01 3.01
CA ALA A 32 10.58 13.12 2.50
C ALA A 32 11.87 13.13 3.34
N PHE A 33 12.28 14.32 3.81
CA PHE A 33 13.52 14.51 4.58
C PHE A 33 13.31 15.14 5.96
N GLN A 34 12.07 15.44 6.34
CA GLN A 34 11.76 16.10 7.62
C GLN A 34 12.30 15.32 8.82
N TYR A 35 12.32 13.99 8.70
CA TYR A 35 12.73 13.10 9.79
C TYR A 35 14.18 12.60 9.69
N ALA A 36 14.93 12.99 8.64
CA ALA A 36 16.30 12.54 8.40
C ALA A 36 17.37 13.35 9.17
N SER A 37 16.97 14.34 9.98
CA SER A 37 17.89 15.18 10.74
C SER A 37 18.43 14.47 12.00
N HIS A 38 19.70 14.68 12.31
CA HIS A 38 20.37 14.13 13.50
C HIS A 38 19.81 14.68 14.82
N SER A 39 19.13 15.83 14.79
CA SER A 39 18.49 16.46 15.95
C SER A 39 16.99 16.19 16.04
N ASN A 40 16.49 15.16 15.34
CA ASN A 40 15.07 14.88 15.26
C ASN A 40 14.54 14.32 16.59
N PRO A 41 13.55 14.99 17.25
CA PRO A 41 12.97 14.49 18.50
C PRO A 41 12.21 13.16 18.34
N TYR A 42 11.89 12.76 17.10
CA TYR A 42 11.21 11.52 16.76
C TYR A 42 12.16 10.33 16.53
N MET A 43 13.43 10.42 16.93
CA MET A 43 14.37 9.30 16.84
C MET A 43 13.93 8.12 17.71
N VAL A 44 13.82 6.94 17.09
CA VAL A 44 13.54 5.69 17.79
C VAL A 44 14.72 5.32 18.68
N ARG A 45 14.46 5.13 19.98
CA ARG A 45 15.50 4.75 20.95
C ARG A 45 15.82 3.27 20.81
N LEU A 46 17.08 2.93 20.59
CA LEU A 46 17.54 1.54 20.51
C LEU A 46 17.43 0.77 21.84
N THR A 47 17.20 1.48 22.96
CA THR A 47 17.05 0.88 24.29
C THR A 47 15.62 0.36 24.57
N GLN A 48 14.67 0.63 23.68
CA GLN A 48 13.27 0.19 23.78
C GLN A 48 12.99 -0.94 22.76
N PRO A 49 11.82 -1.61 22.83
CA PRO A 49 11.38 -2.54 21.80
C PRO A 49 11.31 -1.84 20.42
N ILE A 50 12.39 -1.94 19.65
CA ILE A 50 12.60 -1.18 18.41
C ILE A 50 11.42 -1.34 17.44
N GLY A 51 10.88 -2.56 17.30
CA GLY A 51 9.73 -2.80 16.41
C GLY A 51 8.48 -2.01 16.79
N GLN A 52 8.19 -1.88 18.09
CA GLN A 52 7.02 -1.13 18.56
C GLN A 52 7.21 0.37 18.38
N GLU A 53 8.39 0.89 18.70
CA GLU A 53 8.71 2.31 18.53
C GLU A 53 8.76 2.72 17.06
N VAL A 54 9.33 1.88 16.17
CA VAL A 54 9.30 2.11 14.72
C VAL A 54 7.85 2.09 14.20
N SER A 55 7.04 1.12 14.63
CA SER A 55 5.63 1.04 14.23
C SER A 55 4.86 2.30 14.66
N LYS A 56 5.02 2.71 15.92
CA LYS A 56 4.41 3.94 16.44
C LYS A 56 4.86 5.17 15.64
N PHE A 57 6.16 5.33 15.42
CA PHE A 57 6.71 6.42 14.62
C PHE A 57 6.09 6.45 13.23
N MET A 58 6.03 5.31 12.54
CA MET A 58 5.47 5.24 11.19
C MET A 58 3.98 5.60 11.17
N TRP A 59 3.17 5.10 12.10
CA TRP A 59 1.74 5.46 12.15
C TRP A 59 1.50 6.94 12.51
N GLU A 60 2.27 7.51 13.42
CA GLU A 60 2.08 8.89 13.88
C GLU A 60 2.65 9.94 12.91
N ASN A 61 3.70 9.60 12.16
CA ASN A 61 4.47 10.58 11.38
C ASN A 61 4.52 10.28 9.87
N ARG A 62 4.37 9.01 9.47
CA ARG A 62 4.52 8.54 8.08
C ARG A 62 3.43 7.54 7.69
N GLY A 63 2.21 7.72 8.21
CA GLY A 63 1.11 6.76 8.01
C GLY A 63 0.71 6.60 6.55
N LEU A 64 0.84 7.67 5.75
CA LEU A 64 0.59 7.63 4.31
C LEU A 64 1.53 6.67 3.58
N ASP A 65 2.78 6.57 4.00
CA ASP A 65 3.77 5.68 3.40
C ASP A 65 3.42 4.21 3.65
N LEU A 66 2.90 3.90 4.84
CA LEU A 66 2.39 2.56 5.19
C LEU A 66 1.18 2.19 4.31
N ILE A 67 0.25 3.11 4.12
CA ILE A 67 -0.94 2.90 3.29
C ILE A 67 -0.53 2.68 1.83
N ALA A 68 0.36 3.52 1.31
CA ALA A 68 0.87 3.39 -0.05
C ALA A 68 1.59 2.04 -0.25
N GLN A 69 2.45 1.64 0.70
CA GLN A 69 3.13 0.35 0.65
C GLN A 69 2.13 -0.82 0.65
N ALA A 70 1.07 -0.77 1.46
CA ALA A 70 0.05 -1.80 1.49
C ALA A 70 -0.69 -1.94 0.14
N LEU A 71 -0.99 -0.82 -0.53
CA LEU A 71 -1.61 -0.83 -1.85
C LEU A 71 -0.70 -1.42 -2.93
N VAL A 72 0.60 -1.11 -2.88
CA VAL A 72 1.60 -1.69 -3.78
C VAL A 72 1.69 -3.21 -3.59
N LEU A 73 1.73 -3.68 -2.34
CA LEU A 73 1.74 -5.11 -2.01
C LEU A 73 0.47 -5.82 -2.48
N LEU A 74 -0.70 -5.20 -2.29
CA LEU A 74 -1.96 -5.72 -2.77
C LEU A 74 -1.96 -5.84 -4.31
N GLY A 75 -1.52 -4.79 -5.01
CA GLY A 75 -1.41 -4.78 -6.46
C GLY A 75 -0.46 -5.86 -6.98
N ALA A 76 0.69 -6.05 -6.33
CA ALA A 76 1.64 -7.11 -6.68
C ALA A 76 1.02 -8.51 -6.49
N ALA A 77 0.33 -8.74 -5.37
CA ALA A 77 -0.33 -10.02 -5.10
C ALA A 77 -1.42 -10.33 -6.12
N VAL A 78 -2.25 -9.33 -6.48
CA VAL A 78 -3.28 -9.47 -7.52
C VAL A 78 -2.64 -9.74 -8.88
N GLY A 79 -1.57 -9.04 -9.23
CA GLY A 79 -0.82 -9.27 -10.46
C GLY A 79 -0.31 -10.71 -10.59
N CYS A 80 0.29 -11.24 -9.52
CA CYS A 80 0.72 -12.64 -9.47
C CYS A 80 -0.45 -13.62 -9.65
N LEU A 81 -1.59 -13.35 -9.00
CA LEU A 81 -2.79 -14.19 -9.13
C LEU A 81 -3.34 -14.21 -10.57
N VAL A 82 -3.37 -13.06 -11.24
CA VAL A 82 -3.80 -12.95 -12.63
C VAL A 82 -2.86 -13.73 -13.56
N MET A 83 -1.55 -13.60 -13.36
CA MET A 83 -0.54 -14.29 -14.16
C MET A 83 -0.68 -15.83 -14.04
N LEU A 84 -0.76 -16.34 -12.80
CA LEU A 84 -0.94 -17.77 -12.53
C LEU A 84 -2.28 -18.31 -13.05
N ARG A 85 -3.34 -17.50 -13.01
CA ARG A 85 -4.64 -17.89 -13.56
C ARG A 85 -4.57 -18.04 -15.08
N SER A 86 -3.90 -17.12 -15.77
CA SER A 86 -3.71 -17.18 -17.22
C SER A 86 -2.94 -18.44 -17.65
N GLU A 87 -1.89 -18.82 -16.91
CA GLU A 87 -1.12 -20.04 -17.19
C GLU A 87 -1.99 -21.30 -17.06
N ARG A 88 -2.77 -21.41 -15.97
CA ARG A 88 -3.66 -22.55 -15.73
C ARG A 88 -4.78 -22.68 -16.76
N GLU A 89 -5.28 -21.57 -17.30
CA GLU A 89 -6.29 -21.59 -18.37
C GLU A 89 -5.68 -22.01 -19.71
N GLY A 90 -4.42 -21.65 -19.98
CA GLY A 90 -3.66 -22.13 -21.15
C GLY A 90 -3.39 -23.63 -21.12
N GLU A 91 -2.88 -24.17 -20.01
CA GLU A 91 -2.62 -25.62 -19.84
C GLU A 91 -3.88 -26.50 -19.94
N ARG A 92 -5.07 -25.94 -19.70
CA ARG A 92 -6.34 -26.69 -19.82
C ARG A 92 -6.87 -26.75 -21.26
N LEU A 93 -6.36 -25.90 -22.14
CA LEU A 93 -6.77 -25.80 -23.55
C LEU A 93 -5.82 -26.57 -24.49
N GLU A 94 -4.66 -26.98 -24.00
CA GLU A 94 -3.73 -27.92 -24.65
C GLU A 94 -3.99 -29.38 -24.23
#